data_AF-A0A9D9DCV9-F1
#
_entry.id   AF-A0A9D9DCV9-F1
#
_cell.length_a   1.000
_cell.length_b   1.000
_cell.length_c   1.000
_cell.angle_alpha   90.00
_cell.angle_beta   90.00
_cell.angle_gamma   90.00
#
_symmetry.space_group_name_H-M   'P 1'
#
loop_
_entity.id
_entity.type
_entity.pdbx_description
1 polymer ?
#
loop_
_entity_poly.entity_id
_entity_poly.type
_entity_poly.pdbx_seq_one_letter_code
_entity_poly.pdbx_strand_id
1 'polypeptide(L)'
;MAVQEFFSGFDAEPEEVSRSAHKREAQAVRKLAEDLSKLGDQAFNALTFPDVSIKEALINARTLRRNSDEKRRQLQYTAKLMRGYDLTDLKHQLSLQGAPAAVDPNAMRLENLRAYLLSGGNAALNELCALIYSIDRNKLRTLIKKAKIEEEKALPNKPALKEIYQYLKQVFAQSGTPIPEKFNVKQTTATAAVPAATAAVSAASALNADEGDADDFDGMAELDDFEGGELEE
;
A
#
# COMPACT_ATOMS: atom_id res chain seq x y z
N MET A 1 -76.46 -36.43 8.60
CA MET A 1 -75.22 -36.30 7.81
C MET A 1 -74.51 -35.06 8.34
N ALA A 2 -73.60 -35.23 9.31
CA ALA A 2 -72.88 -34.11 9.89
C ALA A 2 -71.67 -33.81 8.99
N VAL A 3 -71.69 -32.66 8.33
CA VAL A 3 -70.59 -32.18 7.50
C VAL A 3 -69.49 -31.72 8.45
N GLN A 4 -68.42 -32.50 8.51
CA GLN A 4 -67.23 -32.16 9.25
C GLN A 4 -66.48 -31.09 8.45
N GLU A 5 -66.65 -29.83 8.83
CA GLU A 5 -65.86 -28.73 8.28
C GLU A 5 -64.39 -28.94 8.65
N PHE A 6 -63.61 -29.32 7.65
CA PHE A 6 -62.17 -29.53 7.75
C PHE A 6 -61.50 -28.15 7.80
N PHE A 7 -61.18 -27.69 9.02
CA PHE A 7 -60.51 -26.42 9.27
C PHE A 7 -59.05 -26.47 8.79
N SER A 8 -58.79 -26.24 7.50
CA SER A 8 -57.45 -26.20 6.90
C SER A 8 -56.78 -24.83 7.03
N GLY A 9 -56.79 -24.28 8.25
CA GLY A 9 -56.42 -22.87 8.50
C GLY A 9 -55.05 -22.61 9.12
N PHE A 10 -54.16 -23.61 9.28
CA PHE A 10 -52.96 -23.42 10.10
C PHE A 10 -51.60 -23.74 9.45
N ASP A 11 -51.57 -24.14 8.17
CA ASP A 11 -50.31 -24.60 7.53
C ASP A 11 -49.72 -23.59 6.53
N ALA A 12 -49.94 -22.29 6.78
CA ALA A 12 -49.06 -21.27 6.21
C ALA A 12 -47.88 -21.13 7.18
N GLU A 13 -46.87 -22.01 7.04
CA GLU A 13 -45.61 -21.81 7.75
C GLU A 13 -45.10 -20.39 7.44
N PRO A 14 -44.97 -19.51 8.45
CA PRO A 14 -44.25 -18.27 8.22
C PRO A 14 -42.84 -18.67 7.80
N GLU A 15 -42.30 -18.10 6.71
CA GLU A 15 -40.89 -18.24 6.38
C GLU A 15 -40.06 -17.81 7.60
N GLU A 16 -39.67 -18.76 8.45
CA GLU A 16 -38.99 -18.46 9.70
C GLU A 16 -37.57 -18.03 9.38
N VAL A 17 -37.39 -16.72 9.22
CA VAL A 17 -36.08 -16.09 9.15
C VAL A 17 -35.28 -16.54 10.38
N SER A 18 -34.24 -17.33 10.15
CA SER A 18 -33.42 -17.92 11.21
C SER A 18 -33.03 -16.88 12.27
N ARG A 19 -33.06 -17.24 13.56
CA ARG A 19 -32.56 -16.39 14.66
C ARG A 19 -31.18 -15.77 14.37
N SER A 20 -30.36 -16.44 13.56
CA SER A 20 -29.07 -15.95 13.08
C SER A 20 -29.17 -14.76 12.12
N ALA A 21 -30.17 -14.72 11.24
CA ALA A 21 -30.39 -13.66 10.27
C ALA A 21 -30.86 -12.36 10.95
N HIS A 22 -31.82 -12.43 11.87
CA HIS A 22 -32.21 -11.25 12.67
C HIS A 22 -31.05 -10.66 13.46
N LYS A 23 -30.13 -11.49 13.97
CA LYS A 23 -28.91 -11.01 14.62
C LYS A 23 -27.99 -10.27 13.64
N ARG A 24 -27.84 -10.78 12.40
CA ARG A 24 -27.04 -10.12 11.36
C ARG A 24 -27.66 -8.79 10.94
N GLU A 25 -28.97 -8.74 10.74
CA GLU A 25 -29.71 -7.50 10.42
C GLU A 25 -29.57 -6.45 11.52
N ALA A 26 -29.77 -6.88 12.77
CA ALA A 26 -29.59 -6.03 13.95
C ALA A 26 -28.18 -5.43 14.03
N GLN A 27 -27.16 -6.24 13.73
CA GLN A 27 -25.78 -5.79 13.67
C GLN A 27 -25.51 -4.87 12.47
N ALA A 28 -26.11 -5.15 11.31
CA ALA A 28 -25.96 -4.32 10.11
C ALA A 28 -26.52 -2.92 10.32
N VAL A 29 -27.72 -2.79 10.91
CA VAL A 29 -28.33 -1.49 11.22
C VAL A 29 -27.49 -0.72 12.24
N ARG A 30 -26.96 -1.40 13.26
CA ARG A 30 -26.09 -0.77 14.24
C ARG A 30 -24.77 -0.27 13.62
N LYS A 31 -24.14 -1.07 12.76
CA LYS A 31 -22.93 -0.66 12.03
C LYS A 31 -23.20 0.56 11.16
N LEU A 32 -24.34 0.59 10.47
CA LEU A 32 -24.77 1.74 9.68
C LEU A 32 -24.84 3.01 10.54
N ALA A 33 -25.50 2.95 11.71
CA ALA A 33 -25.56 4.08 12.64
C ALA A 33 -24.16 4.52 13.13
N GLU A 34 -23.28 3.55 13.40
CA GLU A 34 -21.88 3.82 13.78
C GLU A 34 -21.12 4.53 12.65
N ASP A 35 -21.26 4.10 11.40
CA ASP A 35 -20.56 4.66 10.25
C ASP A 35 -21.06 6.07 9.92
N LEU A 36 -22.37 6.32 10.02
CA LEU A 36 -22.94 7.67 9.91
C LEU A 36 -22.39 8.62 10.98
N SER A 37 -22.18 8.13 12.20
CA SER A 37 -21.65 8.96 13.30
C SER A 37 -20.17 9.34 13.11
N LYS A 38 -19.42 8.59 12.29
CA LYS A 38 -18.00 8.83 12.00
C LYS A 38 -17.79 9.76 10.80
N LEU A 39 -18.82 9.99 10.01
CA LEU A 39 -18.74 10.84 8.82
C LEU A 39 -18.39 12.30 9.21
N GLY A 40 -17.66 12.98 8.34
CA GLY A 40 -17.34 14.40 8.50
C GLY A 40 -18.60 15.28 8.40
N ASP A 41 -18.57 16.48 8.99
CA ASP A 41 -19.75 17.36 9.07
C ASP A 41 -20.35 17.72 7.70
N GLN A 42 -19.49 17.99 6.72
CA GLN A 42 -19.88 18.30 5.34
C GLN A 42 -20.67 17.15 4.71
N ALA A 43 -20.12 15.93 4.78
CA ALA A 43 -20.75 14.74 4.24
C ALA A 43 -22.03 14.36 5.00
N PHE A 44 -22.05 14.54 6.34
CA PHE A 44 -23.22 14.26 7.16
C PHE A 44 -24.40 15.19 6.84
N ASN A 45 -24.14 16.48 6.64
CA ASN A 45 -25.18 17.46 6.32
C ASN A 45 -25.74 17.30 4.90
N ALA A 46 -24.97 16.68 3.99
CA ALA A 46 -25.42 16.37 2.63
C ALA A 46 -26.33 15.14 2.55
N LEU A 47 -26.40 14.32 3.62
CA LEU A 47 -27.26 13.14 3.64
C LEU A 47 -28.73 13.51 3.83
N THR A 48 -29.59 12.79 3.10
CA THR A 48 -31.05 12.90 3.26
C THR A 48 -31.50 11.78 4.19
N PHE A 49 -32.18 12.15 5.28
CA PHE A 49 -32.68 11.21 6.27
C PHE A 49 -34.19 11.00 6.06
N PRO A 50 -34.71 9.77 6.23
CA PRO A 50 -36.14 9.50 6.10
C PRO A 50 -36.96 10.13 7.23
N ASP A 51 -36.36 10.33 8.40
CA ASP A 51 -36.99 10.97 9.56
C ASP A 51 -36.00 11.91 10.27
N VAL A 52 -36.52 13.04 10.75
CA VAL A 52 -35.79 14.06 11.51
C VAL A 52 -35.31 13.49 12.84
N SER A 53 -36.08 12.61 13.48
CA SER A 53 -35.72 12.00 14.77
C SER A 53 -34.41 11.18 14.70
N ILE A 54 -34.15 10.53 13.57
CA ILE A 54 -32.92 9.77 13.32
C ILE A 54 -31.73 10.71 13.21
N LYS A 55 -31.91 11.83 12.49
CA LYS A 55 -30.88 12.86 12.31
C LYS A 55 -30.51 13.48 13.65
N GLU A 56 -31.49 13.84 14.48
CA GLU A 56 -31.26 14.39 15.82
C GLU A 56 -30.54 13.38 16.74
N ALA A 57 -30.98 12.13 16.73
CA ALA A 57 -30.34 11.08 17.53
C ALA A 57 -28.86 10.87 17.13
N LEU A 58 -28.54 10.97 15.83
CA LEU A 58 -27.16 10.91 15.32
C LEU A 58 -26.35 12.15 15.69
N ILE A 59 -26.91 13.35 15.62
CA ILE A 59 -26.23 14.58 16.07
C ILE A 59 -25.84 14.45 17.55
N ASN A 60 -26.76 13.98 18.39
CA ASN A 60 -26.47 13.70 19.80
C ASN A 60 -25.40 12.63 19.97
N ALA A 61 -25.38 11.58 19.15
CA ALA A 61 -24.32 10.56 19.20
C ALA A 61 -22.93 11.11 18.80
N ARG A 62 -22.88 12.17 17.99
CA ARG A 62 -21.64 12.82 17.53
C ARG A 62 -21.06 13.78 18.56
N THR A 63 -21.89 14.45 19.36
CA THR A 63 -21.44 15.34 20.44
C THR A 63 -20.85 14.57 21.63
N LEU A 64 -21.28 13.32 21.83
CA LEU A 64 -20.76 12.46 22.89
C LEU A 64 -19.32 12.00 22.65
N ARG A 65 -18.59 11.75 23.75
CA ARG A 65 -17.21 11.26 23.73
C ARG A 65 -17.09 9.96 22.92
N ARG A 66 -16.03 9.85 22.12
CA ARG A 66 -15.82 8.77 21.13
C ARG A 66 -15.95 7.34 21.71
N ASN A 67 -15.55 7.12 22.97
CA ASN A 67 -15.52 5.81 23.63
C ASN A 67 -16.38 5.76 24.91
N SER A 68 -17.43 6.58 25.03
CA SER A 68 -18.30 6.53 26.22
C SER A 68 -19.41 5.48 26.12
N ASP A 69 -19.84 4.97 27.28
CA ASP A 69 -21.04 4.12 27.38
C ASP A 69 -22.29 4.86 26.88
N GLU A 70 -22.38 6.16 27.17
CA GLU A 70 -23.43 7.05 26.69
C GLU A 70 -23.56 7.01 25.17
N LYS A 71 -22.44 7.13 24.44
CA LYS A 71 -22.44 7.07 22.97
C LYS A 71 -22.88 5.69 22.49
N ARG A 72 -22.40 4.64 23.13
CA ARG A 72 -22.78 3.26 22.81
C ARG A 72 -24.28 3.02 23.00
N ARG A 73 -24.90 3.60 24.03
CA ARG A 73 -26.35 3.55 24.27
C ARG A 73 -27.11 4.39 23.26
N GLN A 74 -26.64 5.60 22.96
CA GLN A 74 -27.25 6.48 21.98
C GLN A 74 -27.29 5.82 20.59
N LEU A 75 -26.19 5.19 20.16
CA LEU A 75 -26.14 4.45 18.89
C LEU A 75 -27.09 3.24 18.87
N GLN A 76 -27.30 2.57 20.00
CA GLN A 76 -28.30 1.49 20.09
C GLN A 76 -29.73 2.03 19.99
N TYR A 77 -30.01 3.18 20.61
CA TYR A 77 -31.28 3.87 20.48
C TYR A 77 -31.54 4.30 19.04
N THR A 78 -30.56 4.93 18.39
CA THR A 78 -30.63 5.27 16.96
C THR A 78 -30.87 4.02 16.11
N ALA A 79 -30.13 2.93 16.34
CA ALA A 79 -30.31 1.68 15.61
C ALA A 79 -31.71 1.06 15.83
N LYS A 80 -32.33 1.27 17.00
CA LYS A 80 -33.71 0.86 17.26
C LYS A 80 -34.70 1.69 16.44
N LEU A 81 -34.51 3.02 16.38
CA LEU A 81 -35.34 3.91 15.56
C LEU A 81 -35.24 3.56 14.07
N MET A 82 -34.03 3.32 13.57
CA MET A 82 -33.77 3.04 12.17
C MET A 82 -34.46 1.76 11.65
N ARG A 83 -34.79 0.78 12.51
CA ARG A 83 -35.51 -0.43 12.09
C ARG A 83 -36.96 -0.17 11.68
N GLY A 84 -37.54 0.96 12.09
CA GLY A 84 -38.91 1.33 11.73
C GLY A 84 -39.06 1.96 10.35
N TYR A 85 -37.96 2.22 9.64
CA TYR A 85 -37.94 2.97 8.38
C TYR A 85 -37.20 2.20 7.29
N ASP A 86 -37.50 2.52 6.03
CA ASP A 86 -36.68 2.04 4.91
C ASP A 86 -35.34 2.80 4.88
N LEU A 87 -34.25 2.04 4.96
CA LEU A 87 -32.87 2.53 5.02
C LEU A 87 -32.12 2.33 3.70
N THR A 88 -32.78 1.83 2.65
CA THR A 88 -32.14 1.52 1.36
C THR A 88 -31.45 2.74 0.75
N ASP A 89 -32.14 3.87 0.66
CA ASP A 89 -31.59 5.13 0.13
C ASP A 89 -30.43 5.65 0.99
N LEU A 90 -30.58 5.62 2.32
CA LEU A 90 -29.53 6.05 3.25
C LEU A 90 -28.26 5.19 3.10
N LYS A 91 -28.40 3.87 2.95
CA LYS A 91 -27.26 2.97 2.66
C LYS A 91 -26.60 3.32 1.34
N HIS A 92 -27.38 3.64 0.31
CA HIS A 92 -26.84 4.02 -0.99
C HIS A 92 -26.06 5.34 -0.90
N GLN A 93 -26.63 6.37 -0.27
CA GLN A 93 -25.94 7.65 -0.04
C GLN A 93 -24.66 7.46 0.77
N LEU A 94 -24.70 6.64 1.82
CA LEU A 94 -23.52 6.30 2.61
C LEU A 94 -22.46 5.56 1.77
N SER A 95 -22.85 4.69 0.83
CA SER A 95 -21.90 4.02 -0.07
C SER A 95 -21.22 4.98 -1.05
N LEU A 96 -21.92 6.04 -1.47
CA LEU A 96 -21.34 7.09 -2.31
C LEU A 96 -20.35 7.97 -1.53
N GLN A 97 -20.67 8.29 -0.27
CA GLN A 97 -19.83 9.09 0.63
C GLN A 97 -18.65 8.29 1.22
N GLY A 98 -18.89 7.00 1.45
CA GLY A 98 -18.00 6.06 2.10
C GLY A 98 -17.34 5.10 1.14
N ALA A 99 -17.38 5.35 -0.17
CA ALA A 99 -16.49 4.69 -1.11
C ALA A 99 -15.08 4.87 -0.53
N PRO A 100 -14.44 3.79 -0.04
CA PRO A 100 -13.07 3.92 0.43
C PRO A 100 -12.32 4.54 -0.74
N ALA A 101 -11.52 5.59 -0.49
CA ALA A 101 -10.59 6.09 -1.51
C ALA A 101 -9.98 4.85 -2.14
N ALA A 102 -10.35 4.56 -3.39
CA ALA A 102 -10.15 3.24 -3.97
C ALA A 102 -8.70 2.89 -3.69
N VAL A 103 -8.45 1.77 -2.98
CA VAL A 103 -7.09 1.41 -2.59
C VAL A 103 -6.29 1.47 -3.88
N ASP A 104 -5.38 2.46 -3.97
CA ASP A 104 -4.70 2.78 -5.22
C ASP A 104 -4.16 1.43 -5.75
N PRO A 105 -4.64 0.89 -6.89
CA PRO A 105 -4.20 -0.43 -7.35
C PRO A 105 -2.68 -0.45 -7.60
N ASN A 106 -2.12 0.75 -7.79
CA ASN A 106 -0.71 1.02 -7.97
C ASN A 106 0.08 1.15 -6.66
N ALA A 107 -0.55 1.24 -5.48
CA ALA A 107 0.14 1.42 -4.21
C ALA A 107 1.15 0.30 -3.93
N MET A 108 0.72 -0.96 -4.10
CA MET A 108 1.61 -2.10 -3.91
C MET A 108 2.75 -2.12 -4.94
N ARG A 109 2.47 -1.73 -6.19
CA ARG A 109 3.48 -1.63 -7.26
C ARG A 109 4.52 -0.54 -6.96
N LEU A 110 4.09 0.62 -6.46
CA LEU A 110 4.98 1.70 -6.02
C LEU A 110 5.86 1.30 -4.84
N GLU A 111 5.29 0.56 -3.88
CA GLU A 111 6.05 0.04 -2.73
C GLU A 111 7.16 -0.94 -3.18
N ASN A 112 6.84 -1.83 -4.12
CA ASN A 112 7.83 -2.75 -4.69
C ASN A 112 8.93 -2.01 -5.47
N LEU A 113 8.55 -1.03 -6.29
CA LEU A 113 9.50 -0.19 -7.02
C LEU A 113 10.43 0.57 -6.06
N ARG A 114 9.91 1.08 -4.95
CA ARG A 114 10.73 1.73 -3.91
C ARG A 114 11.77 0.76 -3.34
N ALA A 115 11.34 -0.46 -3.00
CA ALA A 115 12.25 -1.49 -2.48
C ALA A 115 13.34 -1.84 -3.51
N TYR A 116 12.96 -1.98 -4.78
CA TYR A 116 13.89 -2.26 -5.88
C TYR A 116 14.90 -1.12 -6.10
N LEU A 117 14.48 0.14 -6.01
CA LEU A 117 15.40 1.29 -6.10
C LEU A 117 16.41 1.34 -4.94
N LEU A 118 15.99 0.90 -3.75
CA LEU A 118 16.86 0.88 -2.57
C LEU A 118 17.93 -0.22 -2.69
N SER A 119 17.55 -1.42 -3.14
CA SER A 119 18.49 -2.52 -3.36
C SER A 119 19.38 -2.31 -4.59
N GLY A 120 18.79 -1.92 -5.72
CA GLY A 120 19.48 -1.82 -7.02
C GLY A 120 20.22 -0.49 -7.27
N GLY A 121 20.00 0.53 -6.44
CA GLY A 121 20.75 1.80 -6.49
C GLY A 121 20.77 2.45 -7.88
N ASN A 122 21.98 2.70 -8.41
CA ASN A 122 22.15 3.40 -9.69
C ASN A 122 21.69 2.58 -10.91
N ALA A 123 21.81 1.24 -10.87
CA ALA A 123 21.36 0.39 -11.97
C ALA A 123 19.82 0.44 -12.10
N ALA A 124 19.12 0.26 -10.98
CA ALA A 124 17.67 0.38 -10.91
C ALA A 124 17.16 1.78 -11.33
N LEU A 125 17.90 2.83 -10.95
CA LEU A 125 17.59 4.20 -11.36
C LEU A 125 17.69 4.37 -12.88
N ASN A 126 18.76 3.83 -13.50
CA ASN A 126 18.94 3.92 -14.95
C ASN A 126 17.81 3.22 -15.71
N GLU A 127 17.37 2.05 -15.23
CA GLU A 127 16.22 1.35 -15.81
C GLU A 127 14.92 2.15 -15.70
N LEU A 128 14.68 2.81 -14.56
CA LEU A 128 13.49 3.64 -14.37
C LEU A 128 13.52 4.89 -15.27
N CYS A 129 14.68 5.54 -15.40
CA CYS A 129 14.86 6.67 -16.32
C CYS A 129 14.68 6.28 -17.80
N ALA A 130 15.01 5.04 -18.17
CA ALA A 130 14.75 4.55 -19.53
C ALA A 130 13.25 4.39 -19.83
N LEU A 131 12.44 4.16 -18.80
CA LEU A 131 10.98 4.02 -18.93
C LEU A 131 10.26 5.37 -18.92
N ILE A 132 10.72 6.33 -18.11
CA ILE A 132 10.09 7.63 -17.95
C ILE A 132 11.12 8.73 -18.11
N TYR A 133 11.04 9.43 -19.25
CA TYR A 133 11.96 10.51 -19.61
C TYR A 133 11.83 11.75 -18.70
N SER A 134 10.65 11.99 -18.13
CA SER A 134 10.38 13.16 -17.26
C SER A 134 10.92 13.04 -15.83
N ILE A 135 11.67 11.99 -15.51
CA ILE A 135 12.24 11.77 -14.16
C ILE A 135 13.47 12.65 -13.94
N ASP A 136 13.48 13.34 -12.79
CA ASP A 136 14.67 14.00 -12.26
C ASP A 136 15.57 12.97 -11.56
N ARG A 137 16.55 12.49 -12.33
CA ARG A 137 17.58 11.54 -11.90
C ARG A 137 18.34 12.04 -10.66
N ASN A 138 18.67 13.33 -10.58
CA ASN A 138 19.50 13.87 -9.52
C ASN A 138 18.74 13.92 -8.19
N LYS A 139 17.47 14.32 -8.25
CA LYS A 139 16.58 14.30 -7.09
C LYS A 139 16.38 12.89 -6.56
N LEU A 140 16.06 11.92 -7.42
CA LEU A 140 15.83 10.54 -7.00
C LEU A 140 17.10 9.90 -6.40
N ARG A 141 18.28 10.13 -7.00
CA ARG A 141 19.57 9.64 -6.48
C ARG A 141 19.85 10.18 -5.07
N THR A 142 19.55 11.46 -4.83
CA THR A 142 19.75 12.10 -3.52
C THR A 142 18.82 11.48 -2.47
N LEU A 143 17.56 11.23 -2.83
CA LEU A 143 16.59 10.58 -1.95
C LEU A 143 16.99 9.13 -1.61
N ILE A 144 17.49 8.36 -2.58
CA ILE A 144 17.97 6.99 -2.34
C ILE A 144 19.16 6.99 -1.37
N LYS A 145 20.12 7.91 -1.54
CA LYS A 145 21.25 8.03 -0.60
C LYS A 145 20.77 8.35 0.83
N LYS A 146 19.85 9.30 0.97
CA LYS A 146 19.26 9.63 2.29
C LYS A 146 18.56 8.42 2.90
N ALA A 147 17.79 7.68 2.12
CA ALA A 147 17.11 6.48 2.59
C ALA A 147 18.08 5.40 3.07
N LYS A 148 19.19 5.15 2.35
CA LYS A 148 20.22 4.21 2.79
C LYS A 148 20.86 4.62 4.12
N ILE A 149 21.22 5.89 4.25
CA ILE A 149 21.78 6.44 5.49
C ILE A 149 20.79 6.28 6.65
N GLU A 150 19.48 6.48 6.42
CA GLU A 150 18.45 6.28 7.44
C GLU A 150 18.29 4.81 7.86
N GLU A 151 18.46 3.87 6.92
CA GLU A 151 18.46 2.44 7.23
C GLU A 151 19.70 2.01 8.01
N GLU A 152 20.87 2.48 7.62
CA GLU A 152 22.14 2.24 8.31
C GLU A 152 22.12 2.80 9.73
N LYS A 153 21.53 3.98 9.93
CA LYS A 153 21.41 4.63 11.25
C LYS A 153 20.27 4.08 12.12
N ALA A 154 19.52 3.08 11.64
CA ALA A 154 18.40 2.44 12.35
C ALA A 154 17.42 3.45 12.98
N LEU A 155 17.16 4.57 12.29
CA LEU A 155 16.32 5.63 12.82
C LEU A 155 14.87 5.14 12.98
N PRO A 156 14.17 5.50 14.06
CA PRO A 156 12.80 5.07 14.31
C PRO A 156 11.80 5.62 13.27
N ASN A 157 12.14 6.75 12.65
CA ASN A 157 11.37 7.35 11.56
C ASN A 157 12.20 7.29 10.27
N LYS A 158 11.60 6.76 9.20
CA LYS A 158 12.21 6.68 7.85
C LYS A 158 11.52 7.66 6.87
N PRO A 159 11.69 9.00 7.04
CA PRO A 159 11.03 9.98 6.19
C PRO A 159 11.46 9.90 4.73
N ALA A 160 12.72 9.57 4.42
CA ALA A 160 13.17 9.50 3.04
C ALA A 160 12.43 8.41 2.22
N LEU A 161 12.04 7.29 2.83
CA LEU A 161 11.22 6.28 2.16
C LEU A 161 9.84 6.80 1.77
N LYS A 162 9.24 7.65 2.62
CA LYS A 162 7.96 8.30 2.32
C LYS A 162 8.12 9.32 1.20
N GLU A 163 9.20 10.09 1.21
CA GLU A 163 9.51 11.06 0.15
C GLU A 163 9.73 10.39 -1.22
N ILE A 164 10.44 9.26 -1.27
CA ILE A 164 10.60 8.48 -2.51
C ILE A 164 9.23 8.04 -3.03
N TYR A 165 8.36 7.49 -2.16
CA TYR A 165 7.02 7.06 -2.57
C TYR A 165 6.18 8.21 -3.13
N GLN A 166 6.16 9.36 -2.44
CA GLN A 166 5.41 10.54 -2.90
C GLN A 166 5.92 11.05 -4.24
N TYR A 167 7.24 11.11 -4.40
CA TYR A 167 7.86 11.53 -5.66
C TYR A 167 7.52 10.59 -6.81
N LEU A 168 7.62 9.26 -6.61
CA LEU A 168 7.24 8.29 -7.62
C LEU A 168 5.76 8.41 -7.97
N LYS A 169 4.87 8.54 -6.98
CA LYS A 169 3.43 8.74 -7.21
C LYS A 169 3.16 9.96 -8.09
N GLN A 170 3.85 11.07 -7.86
CA GLN A 170 3.73 12.28 -8.68
C GLN A 170 4.21 12.07 -10.12
N VAL A 171 5.37 11.43 -10.29
CA VAL A 171 5.95 11.15 -11.62
C VAL A 171 5.04 10.23 -12.45
N PHE A 172 4.51 9.16 -11.84
CA PHE A 172 3.60 8.25 -12.53
C PHE A 172 2.26 8.90 -12.85
N ALA A 173 1.74 9.76 -11.95
CA ALA A 173 0.55 10.55 -12.23
C ALA A 173 0.76 11.53 -13.40
N GLN A 174 1.93 12.15 -13.49
CA GLN A 174 2.26 13.12 -14.55
C GLN A 174 2.55 12.46 -15.90
N SER A 175 3.18 11.29 -15.90
CA SER A 175 3.58 10.60 -17.13
C SER A 175 2.48 9.72 -17.73
N GLY A 176 1.46 9.33 -16.94
CA GLY A 176 0.39 8.43 -17.39
C GLY A 176 0.87 7.02 -17.75
N THR A 177 2.14 6.69 -17.46
CA THR A 177 2.72 5.39 -17.79
C THR A 177 2.32 4.32 -16.75
N PRO A 178 1.99 3.09 -17.19
CA PRO A 178 1.72 2.01 -16.25
C PRO A 178 3.00 1.56 -15.55
N ILE A 179 2.94 1.33 -14.22
CA ILE A 179 4.07 0.81 -13.44
C ILE A 179 4.31 -0.65 -13.85
N PRO A 180 5.47 -1.00 -14.40
CA PRO A 180 5.71 -2.36 -14.90
C PRO A 180 5.94 -3.35 -13.73
N GLU A 181 5.46 -4.58 -13.91
CA GLU A 181 5.47 -5.60 -12.86
C GLU A 181 6.83 -6.24 -12.61
N LYS A 182 7.82 -6.00 -13.48
CA LYS A 182 9.19 -6.53 -13.36
C LYS A 182 9.93 -6.11 -12.09
N PHE A 183 9.48 -5.05 -11.42
CA PHE A 183 10.06 -4.56 -10.16
C PHE A 183 9.51 -5.25 -8.91
N ASN A 184 8.71 -6.30 -9.08
CA ASN A 184 8.12 -7.05 -7.99
C ASN A 184 9.18 -7.98 -7.37
N VAL A 185 9.64 -7.62 -6.16
CA VAL A 185 10.75 -8.28 -5.43
C VAL A 185 10.52 -9.79 -5.21
N LYS A 186 9.28 -10.27 -5.35
CA LYS A 186 8.93 -11.71 -5.21
C LYS A 186 9.39 -12.60 -6.38
N GLN A 187 9.90 -12.07 -7.49
CA GLN A 187 10.32 -12.90 -8.65
C GLN A 187 11.84 -13.07 -8.82
N THR A 188 12.68 -12.47 -7.98
CA THR A 188 14.15 -12.59 -8.13
C THR A 188 14.75 -13.88 -7.54
N THR A 189 13.95 -14.78 -6.96
CA THR A 189 14.44 -16.05 -6.40
C THR A 189 14.22 -17.29 -7.29
N ALA A 190 13.74 -17.15 -8.54
CA ALA A 190 13.32 -18.29 -9.36
C ALA A 190 14.04 -18.47 -10.71
N THR A 191 15.25 -17.91 -10.91
CA THR A 191 16.08 -18.25 -12.09
C THR A 191 17.57 -18.25 -11.73
N ALA A 192 17.97 -19.21 -10.91
CA ALA A 192 19.36 -19.66 -10.79
C ALA A 192 19.35 -21.14 -10.35
N ALA A 193 18.73 -21.99 -11.18
CA ALA A 193 18.89 -23.43 -11.09
C ALA A 193 19.97 -23.84 -12.10
N VAL A 194 21.16 -24.11 -11.56
CA VAL A 194 22.24 -24.86 -12.19
C VAL A 194 21.71 -26.23 -12.68
N PRO A 195 22.27 -26.77 -13.77
CA PRO A 195 22.60 -28.18 -13.73
C PRO A 195 24.10 -28.39 -13.99
N ALA A 196 24.74 -28.99 -12.99
CA ALA A 196 26.04 -29.64 -13.11
C ALA A 196 25.83 -31.10 -13.54
N ALA A 197 26.88 -31.68 -14.14
CA ALA A 197 27.05 -33.05 -14.63
C ALA A 197 26.53 -33.28 -16.07
N THR A 198 27.27 -33.85 -17.04
CA THR A 198 28.46 -34.71 -16.99
C THR A 198 29.03 -34.94 -18.42
N ALA A 199 30.32 -35.30 -18.51
CA ALA A 199 30.99 -36.13 -19.54
C ALA A 199 31.54 -35.51 -20.86
N ALA A 200 32.84 -35.21 -20.81
CA ALA A 200 33.93 -35.74 -21.66
C ALA A 200 33.72 -35.94 -23.18
N VAL A 201 34.53 -35.24 -24.00
CA VAL A 201 35.36 -35.84 -25.06
C VAL A 201 36.69 -35.09 -25.13
N SER A 202 37.75 -35.89 -25.30
CA SER A 202 39.16 -35.59 -25.29
C SER A 202 39.68 -35.13 -26.67
N ALA A 203 40.84 -34.45 -26.63
CA ALA A 203 41.96 -34.51 -27.56
C ALA A 203 42.16 -33.42 -28.64
N ALA A 204 43.43 -33.01 -28.69
CA ALA A 204 44.22 -32.33 -29.72
C ALA A 204 44.17 -30.80 -29.75
N SER A 205 45.27 -30.06 -29.94
CA SER A 205 46.72 -30.29 -29.92
C SER A 205 47.38 -28.94 -30.25
N ALA A 206 48.60 -28.75 -29.76
CA ALA A 206 49.68 -27.95 -30.37
C ALA A 206 49.75 -26.40 -30.17
N LEU A 207 50.84 -26.04 -29.48
CA LEU A 207 51.88 -25.06 -29.85
C LEU A 207 51.49 -23.60 -30.14
N ASN A 208 51.93 -22.69 -29.27
CA ASN A 208 53.06 -21.80 -29.59
C ASN A 208 53.64 -21.18 -28.30
N ALA A 209 54.90 -21.51 -28.05
CA ALA A 209 55.82 -20.77 -27.21
C ALA A 209 56.86 -20.15 -28.15
N ASP A 210 57.13 -18.86 -27.97
CA ASP A 210 58.21 -18.09 -28.59
C ASP A 210 58.44 -16.92 -27.62
N GLU A 211 59.46 -17.02 -26.75
CA GLU A 211 60.72 -16.22 -26.80
C GLU A 211 60.42 -14.71 -26.90
N GLY A 212 60.72 -13.86 -25.93
CA GLY A 212 61.93 -13.76 -25.12
C GLY A 212 62.52 -12.39 -25.43
N ASP A 213 62.56 -11.47 -24.46
CA ASP A 213 63.56 -10.41 -24.40
C ASP A 213 63.56 -9.83 -22.99
N ALA A 214 64.68 -10.07 -22.33
CA ALA A 214 65.11 -9.41 -21.11
C ALA A 214 65.68 -8.04 -21.51
N ASP A 215 65.37 -7.01 -20.75
CA ASP A 215 66.32 -5.92 -20.56
C ASP A 215 66.15 -5.31 -19.18
N ASP A 216 67.29 -5.26 -18.51
CA ASP A 216 67.61 -4.72 -17.21
C ASP A 216 67.18 -3.25 -17.06
N PHE A 217 66.69 -2.87 -15.88
CA PHE A 217 67.24 -1.71 -15.19
C PHE A 217 66.98 -1.77 -13.69
N ASP A 218 67.99 -2.27 -12.99
CA ASP A 218 68.28 -2.01 -11.60
C ASP A 218 68.56 -0.49 -11.42
N GLY A 219 68.03 0.12 -10.36
CA GLY A 219 68.01 1.59 -10.24
C GLY A 219 67.58 2.10 -8.88
N MET A 220 68.27 1.63 -7.85
CA MET A 220 68.22 2.08 -6.46
C MET A 220 68.97 3.43 -6.29
N ALA A 221 68.31 4.47 -5.78
CA ALA A 221 68.88 5.64 -5.08
C ALA A 221 67.72 6.52 -4.56
N GLU A 222 67.48 6.61 -3.25
CA GLU A 222 68.07 7.60 -2.32
C GLU A 222 67.80 9.05 -2.73
N LEU A 223 66.88 9.70 -2.00
CA LEU A 223 67.13 10.82 -1.07
C LEU A 223 67.35 12.14 -1.81
N ASP A 224 66.48 13.11 -1.56
CA ASP A 224 66.92 14.37 -0.96
C ASP A 224 65.75 15.26 -0.57
N ASP A 225 65.99 15.94 0.53
CA ASP A 225 65.18 16.91 1.23
C ASP A 225 64.71 18.09 0.37
N PHE A 226 63.52 18.59 0.65
CA PHE A 226 63.22 20.00 0.39
C PHE A 226 62.41 20.58 1.56
N GLU A 227 63.17 21.16 2.50
CA GLU A 227 62.70 22.19 3.41
C GLU A 227 62.17 23.40 2.64
N GLY A 228 61.17 24.07 3.22
CA GLY A 228 61.28 25.51 3.41
C GLY A 228 60.40 26.42 2.54
N GLY A 229 59.53 27.15 3.24
CA GLY A 229 59.13 28.52 2.90
C GLY A 229 57.90 28.65 1.99
N GLU A 230 57.02 29.64 2.12
CA GLU A 230 56.91 30.77 3.04
C GLU A 230 55.43 31.17 3.14
N LEU A 231 55.17 31.89 4.22
CA LEU A 231 54.03 32.75 4.49
C LEU A 231 53.71 33.66 3.29
N GLU A 232 52.43 33.95 3.05
CA GLU A 232 51.94 35.32 2.94
C GLU A 232 50.41 35.38 3.03
N GLU A 233 50.00 36.44 3.76
CA GLU A 233 48.73 37.04 4.19
C GLU A 233 47.35 36.55 3.69
#